data_AF-A0A9X0I4S3-F1
#
_entry.id   AF-A0A9X0I4S3-F1
#
_cell.length_a   1.000
_cell.length_b   1.000
_cell.length_c   1.000
_cell.angle_alpha   90.00
_cell.angle_beta   90.00
_cell.angle_gamma   90.00
#
_symmetry.space_group_name_H-M   'P 1'
#
loop_
_entity.id
_entity.type
_entity.pdbx_description
1 polymer ?
#
loop_
_entity_poly.entity_id
_entity_poly.type
_entity_poly.pdbx_seq_one_letter_code
_entity_poly.pdbx_strand_id
1 'polypeptide(L)' 'MPKLFDSSLSHHLRYPLWVYAVPVVLFAALPAWILIDGDNLLAAVLVVLGNVQAILLGRILLARNLVAKGKLRAEDLG' A
#
# COMPACT_ATOMS: atom_id res chain seq x y z
N MET A 1 34.63 -3.54 12.16
CA MET A 1 33.61 -3.95 11.17
C MET A 1 32.40 -3.05 11.37
N PRO A 2 31.94 -2.28 10.37
CA PRO A 2 30.79 -1.42 10.56
C PRO A 2 29.53 -2.29 10.68
N LYS A 3 28.69 -1.98 11.67
CA LYS A 3 27.41 -2.63 11.93
C LYS A 3 26.47 -2.38 10.73
N LEU A 4 26.40 -3.34 9.81
CA LEU A 4 25.53 -3.31 8.62
C LEU A 4 24.07 -3.71 8.94
N PHE A 5 23.71 -3.86 10.21
CA PHE A 5 22.45 -4.48 10.65
C PHE A 5 21.60 -3.60 11.58
N ASP A 6 21.65 -2.28 11.43
CA ASP A 6 20.68 -1.36 12.05
C ASP A 6 19.63 -0.87 11.02
N SER A 7 19.29 -1.68 10.02
CA SER A 7 18.18 -1.42 9.11
C SER A 7 16.87 -1.88 9.74
N SER A 8 16.47 -1.17 10.80
CA SER A 8 15.15 -1.23 11.40
C SER A 8 14.05 -1.21 10.34
N LEU A 9 12.95 -1.91 10.60
CA LEU A 9 11.64 -1.87 9.92
C LEU A 9 11.26 -0.49 9.35
N SER A 10 11.65 0.58 10.03
CA SER A 10 11.52 1.97 9.61
C SER A 10 12.15 2.27 8.24
N HIS A 11 13.24 1.62 7.86
CA HIS A 11 13.91 1.81 6.56
C HIS A 11 13.19 1.08 5.41
N HIS A 12 12.42 0.03 5.71
CA HIS A 12 11.60 -0.67 4.71
C HIS A 12 10.17 -0.13 4.65
N LEU A 13 9.65 0.44 5.74
CA LEU A 13 8.47 1.31 5.71
C LEU A 13 8.70 2.63 4.93
N ARG A 14 9.96 2.98 4.63
CA ARG A 14 10.29 4.06 3.67
C ARG A 14 10.02 3.70 2.22
N TYR A 15 9.58 2.47 1.89
CA TYR A 15 8.98 2.23 0.58
C TYR A 15 7.89 3.27 0.41
N PRO A 16 8.01 4.15 -0.60
CA PRO A 16 7.33 5.41 -0.47
C PRO A 16 5.84 5.18 -0.46
N LEU A 17 5.17 5.64 0.60
CA LEU A 17 3.72 5.55 0.71
C LEU A 17 3.05 6.11 -0.56
N TRP A 18 3.70 7.08 -1.22
CA TRP A 18 3.29 7.64 -2.49
C TRP A 18 3.23 6.63 -3.64
N VAL A 19 4.08 5.60 -3.70
CA VAL A 19 4.01 4.55 -4.74
C VAL A 19 2.66 3.81 -4.68
N TYR A 20 2.11 3.70 -3.48
CA TYR A 20 0.80 3.10 -3.25
C TYR A 20 -0.34 4.13 -3.24
N ALA A 21 -0.08 5.35 -2.78
CA ALA A 21 -1.09 6.41 -2.71
C ALA A 21 -1.41 7.03 -4.08
N VAL A 22 -0.44 7.13 -5.00
CA VAL A 22 -0.66 7.69 -6.33
C VAL A 22 -1.68 6.86 -7.14
N PRO A 23 -1.57 5.52 -7.23
CA PRO A 23 -2.61 4.70 -7.83
C PRO A 23 -3.98 4.92 -7.18
N VAL A 24 -4.04 5.14 -5.87
CA VAL A 24 -5.32 5.32 -5.15
C VAL A 24 -5.95 6.65 -5.51
N VAL A 25 -5.16 7.72 -5.56
CA VAL A 25 -5.67 9.02 -6.00
C VAL A 25 -6.18 8.91 -7.44
N LEU A 26 -5.45 8.23 -8.33
CA LEU A 26 -5.82 8.13 -9.74
C LEU A 26 -7.01 7.18 -9.99
N PHE A 27 -7.05 6.02 -9.33
CA PHE A 27 -8.01 4.95 -9.59
C PHE A 27 -9.14 4.84 -8.56
N ALA A 28 -9.06 5.56 -7.43
CA ALA A 28 -10.16 5.64 -6.47
C ALA A 28 -10.84 7.02 -6.52
N ALA A 29 -10.07 8.12 -6.55
CA ALA A 29 -10.68 9.45 -6.42
C ALA A 29 -11.43 9.87 -7.69
N LEU A 30 -10.88 9.62 -8.88
CA LEU A 30 -11.55 9.97 -10.13
C LEU A 30 -12.86 9.18 -10.35
N PRO A 31 -12.90 7.84 -10.19
CA PRO A 31 -14.15 7.11 -10.35
C PRO A 31 -15.15 7.41 -9.22
N ALA A 32 -14.67 7.62 -7.98
CA ALA A 32 -15.53 8.04 -6.88
C ALA A 32 -16.17 9.41 -7.15
N TRP A 33 -15.43 10.36 -7.73
CA TRP A 33 -15.97 11.67 -8.11
C TRP A 33 -17.06 11.55 -9.17
N ILE A 34 -16.84 10.75 -10.23
CA ILE A 34 -17.86 10.48 -11.25
C ILE A 34 -19.10 9.83 -10.64
N LEU A 35 -18.93 8.91 -9.68
CA LEU A 35 -20.04 8.23 -9.02
C LEU A 35 -20.81 9.16 -8.07
N ILE A 36 -20.15 10.12 -7.43
CA ILE A 36 -20.81 11.16 -6.62
C ILE A 36 -21.61 12.11 -7.51
N ASP A 37 -21.05 12.52 -8.65
CA ASP A 37 -21.76 13.37 -9.63
C ASP A 37 -23.00 12.67 -10.22
N GLY A 38 -22.93 11.34 -10.38
CA GLY A 38 -24.05 10.49 -10.76
C GLY A 38 -25.00 10.08 -9.62
N ASP A 39 -24.91 10.74 -8.45
CA ASP A 39 -25.74 10.51 -7.26
C ASP A 39 -25.68 9.07 -6.69
N ASN A 40 -24.61 8.33 -7.01
CA ASN A 40 -24.40 6.95 -6.60
C ASN A 40 -23.34 6.85 -5.51
N LEU A 41 -23.68 7.41 -4.34
CA LEU A 41 -22.76 7.55 -3.21
C LEU A 41 -22.29 6.19 -2.64
N LEU A 42 -23.15 5.17 -2.65
CA LEU A 42 -22.79 3.83 -2.19
C LEU A 42 -21.70 3.20 -3.07
N ALA A 43 -21.84 3.31 -4.40
CA ALA A 43 -20.81 2.82 -5.32
C ALA A 43 -19.49 3.59 -5.15
N ALA A 44 -19.55 4.91 -4.95
CA ALA A 44 -18.35 5.73 -4.71
C ALA A 44 -17.59 5.26 -3.45
N VAL A 45 -18.31 4.99 -2.36
CA VAL A 45 -17.73 4.47 -1.12
C VAL A 45 -17.11 3.09 -1.32
N LEU A 46 -17.78 2.18 -2.03
CA LEU A 46 -17.25 0.84 -2.32
C LEU A 46 -15.98 0.88 -3.17
N VAL A 47 -15.90 1.78 -4.15
CA VAL A 47 -14.69 1.99 -4.95
C VAL A 47 -13.51 2.44 -4.09
N VAL A 48 -13.74 3.39 -3.18
CA VAL A 48 -12.69 3.88 -2.27
C VAL A 48 -12.23 2.75 -1.34
N LEU A 49 -13.16 2.03 -0.72
CA LEU A 49 -12.85 0.91 0.19
C LEU A 49 -12.11 -0.22 -0.53
N GLY A 50 -12.53 -0.60 -1.73
CA GLY A 50 -11.88 -1.64 -2.53
C GLY A 50 -10.43 -1.28 -2.88
N ASN A 51 -10.19 -0.01 -3.23
CA ASN A 51 -8.83 0.48 -3.48
C ASN A 51 -7.98 0.45 -2.21
N VAL A 52 -8.51 0.87 -1.05
CA VAL A 52 -7.82 0.79 0.23
C VAL A 52 -7.43 -0.66 0.55
N GLN A 53 -8.34 -1.61 0.36
CA GLN A 53 -8.08 -3.03 0.58
C GLN A 53 -6.99 -3.57 -0.35
N ALA A 54 -7.02 -3.20 -1.64
CA ALA A 54 -6.02 -3.61 -2.61
C ALA A 54 -4.61 -3.13 -2.25
N ILE A 55 -4.46 -1.93 -1.70
CA ILE A 55 -3.16 -1.44 -1.18
C ILE A 55 -2.66 -2.31 -0.04
N LEU A 56 -3.53 -2.57 0.95
CA LEU A 56 -3.14 -3.34 2.14
C LEU A 56 -2.65 -4.73 1.72
N LEU A 57 -3.38 -5.39 0.84
CA LEU A 57 -2.98 -6.66 0.24
C LEU A 57 -1.68 -6.55 -0.55
N GLY A 58 -1.54 -5.53 -1.40
CA GLY A 58 -0.32 -5.30 -2.18
C GLY A 58 0.92 -5.07 -1.31
N ARG A 59 0.76 -4.37 -0.18
CA ARG A 59 1.83 -4.16 0.80
C ARG A 59 2.21 -5.46 1.50
N ILE A 60 1.23 -6.26 1.92
CA ILE A 60 1.47 -7.58 2.52
C ILE A 60 2.18 -8.50 1.54
N LEU A 61 1.73 -8.56 0.28
CA LEU A 61 2.33 -9.38 -0.76
C LEU A 61 3.75 -8.92 -1.11
N LEU A 62 3.99 -7.62 -1.21
CA LEU A 62 5.35 -7.10 -1.40
C LEU A 62 6.26 -7.49 -0.24
N ALA A 63 5.80 -7.28 1.00
CA ALA A 63 6.54 -7.62 2.20
C ALA A 63 6.91 -9.11 2.24
N ARG A 64 5.94 -10.00 1.97
CA ARG A 64 6.17 -11.45 1.85
C ARG A 64 7.16 -11.80 0.75
N ASN A 65 7.06 -11.17 -0.41
CA ASN A 65 7.99 -11.39 -1.53
C ASN A 65 9.41 -10.93 -1.21
N LEU A 66 9.58 -9.84 -0.45
CA LEU A 66 10.89 -9.36 -0.03
C LEU A 66 11.52 -10.30 1.00
N VAL A 67 10.73 -10.85 1.92
CA VAL A 67 11.18 -11.91 2.85
C VAL A 67 11.58 -13.18 2.09
N ALA A 68 10.76 -13.65 1.15
CA ALA A 68 11.06 -14.83 0.34
C ALA A 68 12.35 -14.67 -0.49
N LYS A 69 12.69 -13.44 -0.89
CA LYS A 69 13.94 -13.11 -1.60
C LYS A 69 15.14 -12.88 -0.67
N GLY A 70 14.99 -13.08 0.63
CA GLY A 70 16.04 -12.86 1.63
C GLY A 70 16.46 -11.39 1.79
N LYS A 71 15.66 -10.44 1.27
CA LYS A 71 15.93 -9.00 1.36
C LYS A 71 15.46 -8.37 2.66
N LEU A 72 14.70 -9.11 3.47
CA LEU A 72 14.03 -8.69 4.69
C LEU A 72 13.92 -9.90 5.63
N ARG A 73 14.14 -9.74 6.93
CA ARG A 73 13.84 -10.81 7.89
C ARG A 73 12.36 -10.77 8.26
N ALA A 74 11.78 -11.93 8.52
CA ALA A 74 10.37 -12.01 8.94
C ALA A 74 10.12 -11.30 10.27
N GLU A 75 11.16 -11.20 11.11
CA GLU A 75 11.21 -10.42 12.36
C GLU A 75 10.96 -8.91 12.12
N ASP A 76 11.32 -8.43 10.93
CA ASP A 76 11.13 -7.05 10.48
C ASP A 76 9.74 -6.83 9.86
N LEU A 77 8.73 -7.64 10.17
CA LEU A 77 7.35 -7.46 9.70
C LEU A 77 6.34 -7.15 10.82
N GLY A 78 6.83 -6.97 12.06
CA GLY A 78 6.02 -6.66 13.25
C GLY A 78 5.02 -5.53 13.06
#